data_AF-A0A957N4J0-F1
#
_entry.id   AF-A0A957N4J0-F1
#
_cell.length_a   1.000
_cell.length_b   1.000
_cell.length_c   1.000
_cell.angle_alpha   90.00
_cell.angle_beta   90.00
_cell.angle_gamma   90.00
#
_symmetry.space_group_name_H-M   'P 1'
#
loop_
_entity.id
_entity.type
_entity.pdbx_description
1 polymer ?
#
loop_
_entity_poly.entity_id
_entity_poly.type
_entity_poly.pdbx_seq_one_letter_code
_entity_poly.pdbx_strand_id
1 'polypeptide(L)'
;MLVVDVPEQLKTPQACETIEEVRAAIDAIDAQIVAAIGRRFEYVQAVTRFKQTREDVHAVDRYNAVLATRRQWAVEHGLNPDVIEEMYRNLIGHFINHELTQLDLHNDQHSDRQDERARAQA
;
A
#
# COMPACT_ATOMS: atom_id res chain seq x y z
N MET A 1 2.08 -6.67 -18.81
CA MET A 1 1.54 -7.44 -17.68
C MET A 1 2.60 -8.47 -17.31
N LEU A 2 3.50 -8.14 -16.38
CA LEU A 2 4.46 -9.12 -15.88
C LEU A 2 3.69 -10.03 -14.94
N VAL A 3 3.30 -11.19 -15.47
CA VAL A 3 2.96 -12.34 -14.65
C VAL A 3 4.24 -12.62 -13.87
N VAL A 4 4.24 -12.36 -12.57
CA VAL A 4 5.32 -12.85 -11.72
C VAL A 4 5.08 -14.35 -11.69
N ASP A 5 5.73 -15.09 -12.59
CA ASP A 5 5.80 -16.54 -12.50
C ASP A 5 6.34 -16.85 -11.11
N VAL A 6 5.46 -17.33 -10.23
CA VAL A 6 5.84 -17.80 -8.91
C VAL A 6 6.69 -19.03 -9.17
N PRO A 7 7.98 -19.04 -8.80
CA PRO A 7 8.80 -20.20 -9.03
C PRO A 7 8.18 -21.39 -8.30
N GLU A 8 8.21 -22.51 -9.02
CA GLU A 8 8.02 -23.88 -8.57
C GLU A 8 8.41 -24.05 -7.09
N GLN A 9 7.43 -24.51 -6.30
CA GLN A 9 7.45 -24.79 -4.85
C GLN A 9 8.80 -24.55 -4.13
N LEU A 10 8.87 -23.43 -3.39
CA LEU A 10 9.97 -23.18 -2.45
C LEU A 10 10.18 -24.38 -1.53
N LYS A 11 11.44 -24.77 -1.31
CA LYS A 11 11.79 -25.75 -0.28
C LYS A 11 11.21 -25.31 1.05
N THR A 12 10.76 -26.27 1.86
CA THR A 12 10.40 -25.96 3.25
C THR A 12 11.66 -25.48 3.99
N PRO A 13 11.53 -24.64 5.04
CA PRO A 13 12.68 -24.18 5.80
C PRO A 13 13.57 -25.32 6.31
N GLN A 14 12.98 -26.46 6.67
CA GLN A 14 13.69 -27.66 7.15
C GLN A 14 14.36 -28.48 6.04
N ALA A 15 13.98 -28.27 4.77
CA ALA A 15 14.54 -28.97 3.62
C ALA A 15 15.67 -28.19 2.93
N CYS A 16 15.94 -26.95 3.34
CA CYS A 16 17.11 -26.21 2.88
C CYS A 16 18.39 -26.80 3.48
N GLU A 17 19.36 -27.11 2.62
CA GLU A 17 20.63 -27.72 3.03
C GLU A 17 21.76 -26.68 3.14
N THR A 18 21.59 -25.50 2.52
CA THR A 18 22.59 -24.43 2.54
C THR A 18 21.98 -23.07 2.89
N ILE A 19 22.83 -22.13 3.31
CA ILE A 19 22.40 -20.75 3.60
C ILE A 19 21.94 -20.02 2.33
N GLU A 20 22.50 -20.38 1.17
CA GLU A 20 22.11 -19.86 -0.13
C GLU A 20 20.67 -20.24 -0.48
N GLU A 21 20.28 -21.49 -0.20
CA GLU A 21 18.90 -21.95 -0.41
C GLU A 21 17.90 -21.24 0.49
N VAL A 22 18.26 -21.01 1.76
CA VAL A 22 17.43 -20.22 2.69
C VAL A 22 17.26 -18.79 2.20
N ARG A 23 18.35 -18.13 1.77
CA ARG A 23 18.31 -16.76 1.26
C ARG A 23 17.47 -16.65 -0.01
N ALA A 24 17.63 -17.58 -0.95
CA ALA A 24 16.82 -17.62 -2.17
C ALA A 24 15.32 -17.77 -1.86
N ALA A 25 14.95 -18.56 -0.84
CA ALA A 25 13.57 -18.67 -0.41
C ALA A 25 13.04 -17.38 0.22
N ILE A 26 13.85 -16.68 1.03
CA ILE A 26 13.50 -15.37 1.60
C ILE A 26 13.30 -14.35 0.48
N ASP A 27 14.26 -14.24 -0.45
CA ASP A 27 14.18 -13.30 -1.57
C ASP A 27 12.91 -13.54 -2.43
N ALA A 28 12.55 -14.80 -2.64
CA ALA A 28 11.34 -15.16 -3.36
C ALA A 28 10.04 -14.78 -2.60
N ILE A 29 10.04 -14.88 -1.27
CA ILE A 29 8.93 -14.41 -0.43
C ILE A 29 8.85 -12.89 -0.47
N ASP A 30 9.98 -12.19 -0.36
CA ASP A 30 10.04 -10.73 -0.37
C ASP A 30 9.58 -10.16 -1.73
N ALA A 31 9.94 -10.81 -2.84
CA ALA A 31 9.42 -10.47 -4.16
C ALA A 31 7.88 -10.58 -4.22
N GLN A 32 7.30 -11.61 -3.59
CA GLN A 32 5.84 -11.76 -3.50
C GLN A 32 5.19 -10.70 -2.61
N ILE A 33 5.83 -10.34 -1.49
CA ILE A 33 5.37 -9.26 -0.60
C ILE A 33 5.34 -7.93 -1.37
N VAL A 34 6.42 -7.58 -2.08
CA VAL A 34 6.49 -6.36 -2.89
C VAL A 34 5.42 -6.36 -3.98
N ALA A 35 5.22 -7.47 -4.69
CA ALA A 35 4.17 -7.58 -5.70
C ALA A 35 2.75 -7.44 -5.11
N ALA A 36 2.52 -7.97 -3.90
CA ALA A 36 1.26 -7.80 -3.18
C ALA A 36 1.04 -6.34 -2.74
N ILE A 37 2.10 -5.66 -2.28
CA ILE A 37 2.05 -4.24 -1.93
C ILE A 37 1.74 -3.38 -3.17
N GLY A 38 2.35 -3.69 -4.32
CA GLY A 38 2.05 -3.02 -5.59
C GLY A 38 0.57 -3.12 -5.97
N ARG A 39 0.01 -4.33 -5.94
CA ARG A 39 -1.43 -4.54 -6.16
C ARG A 39 -2.29 -3.82 -5.12
N ARG A 40 -1.90 -3.84 -3.84
CA ARG A 40 -2.59 -3.09 -2.79
C ARG A 40 -2.62 -1.59 -3.10
N PHE A 41 -1.53 -1.04 -3.64
CA PHE A 41 -1.44 0.36 -4.01
C PHE A 41 -2.39 0.73 -5.17
N GLU A 42 -2.56 -0.15 -6.16
CA GLU A 42 -3.55 0.03 -7.23
C GLU A 42 -4.97 0.18 -6.65
N TYR A 43 -5.32 -0.62 -5.64
CA TYR A 43 -6.61 -0.47 -4.94
C TYR A 43 -6.73 0.85 -4.17
N VAL A 44 -5.65 1.33 -3.55
CA VAL A 44 -5.67 2.64 -2.90
C VAL A 44 -5.92 3.74 -3.92
N GLN A 45 -5.23 3.71 -5.06
CA GLN A 45 -5.49 4.64 -6.16
C GLN A 45 -6.92 4.53 -6.71
N ALA A 46 -7.54 3.35 -6.67
CA ALA A 46 -8.94 3.20 -7.09
C ALA A 46 -9.91 3.84 -6.08
N VAL A 47 -9.59 3.80 -4.79
CA VAL A 47 -10.40 4.38 -3.71
C VAL A 47 -10.49 5.90 -3.81
N THR A 48 -9.46 6.58 -4.34
CA THR A 48 -9.49 8.06 -4.51
C THR A 48 -10.65 8.52 -5.40
N ARG A 49 -11.12 7.69 -6.34
CA ARG A 49 -12.30 8.00 -7.17
C ARG A 49 -13.58 8.19 -6.37
N PHE A 50 -13.61 7.70 -5.13
CA PHE A 50 -14.75 7.78 -4.23
C PHE A 50 -14.57 8.83 -3.11
N LYS A 51 -13.39 9.43 -2.99
CA LYS A 51 -13.07 10.45 -1.98
C LYS A 51 -13.07 11.82 -2.64
N GLN A 52 -13.93 12.73 -2.18
CA GLN A 52 -14.05 14.07 -2.76
C GLN A 52 -13.41 15.15 -1.88
N THR A 53 -13.22 14.86 -0.59
CA THR A 53 -12.72 15.82 0.39
C THR A 53 -11.48 15.28 1.13
N ARG A 54 -10.73 16.18 1.78
CA ARG A 54 -9.60 15.78 2.63
C ARG A 54 -10.07 14.96 3.83
N GLU A 55 -11.25 15.24 4.36
CA GLU A 55 -11.85 14.47 5.44
C GLU A 55 -12.12 13.01 5.03
N ASP A 56 -12.51 12.77 3.79
CA ASP A 56 -12.71 11.40 3.25
C ASP A 56 -11.40 10.60 3.18
N VAL A 57 -10.25 11.29 3.04
CA VAL A 57 -8.92 10.66 3.06
C VAL A 57 -8.55 10.24 4.49
N HIS A 58 -8.96 11.00 5.50
CA HIS A 58 -8.67 10.76 6.90
C HIS A 58 -9.78 9.98 7.62
N ALA A 59 -10.03 8.75 7.17
CA ALA A 59 -10.92 7.82 7.87
C ALA A 59 -10.23 7.16 9.09
N VAL A 60 -10.17 7.87 10.22
CA VAL A 60 -9.49 7.42 11.46
C VAL A 60 -10.00 6.05 11.94
N ASP A 61 -11.31 5.84 11.94
CA ASP A 61 -11.90 4.56 12.36
C ASP A 61 -11.46 3.41 11.45
N ARG A 62 -11.40 3.65 10.13
CA ARG A 62 -10.92 2.67 9.17
C ARG A 62 -9.44 2.37 9.40
N TYR A 63 -8.61 3.39 9.62
CA TYR A 63 -7.20 3.24 9.91
C TYR A 63 -6.97 2.36 11.15
N ASN A 64 -7.65 2.66 12.26
CA ASN A 64 -7.54 1.90 13.49
C ASN A 64 -8.03 0.45 13.31
N ALA A 65 -9.14 0.24 12.60
CA ALA A 65 -9.65 -1.10 12.30
C ALA A 65 -8.66 -1.92 11.45
N VAL A 66 -8.00 -1.31 10.45
CA VAL A 66 -6.97 -2.00 9.66
C VAL A 66 -5.83 -2.48 10.56
N LEU A 67 -5.29 -1.60 11.42
CA LEU A 67 -4.17 -1.94 12.29
C LEU A 67 -4.54 -3.02 13.30
N ALA A 68 -5.71 -2.92 13.94
CA ALA A 68 -6.18 -3.93 14.89
C ALA A 68 -6.25 -5.32 14.25
N THR A 69 -6.79 -5.43 13.03
CA THR A 69 -6.82 -6.71 12.30
C THR A 69 -5.40 -7.20 11.95
N ARG A 70 -4.46 -6.32 11.58
CA ARG A 70 -3.08 -6.73 11.28
C ARG A 70 -2.33 -7.23 12.52
N ARG A 71 -2.55 -6.60 13.68
CA ARG A 71 -2.04 -7.10 14.96
C ARG A 71 -2.56 -8.52 15.23
N GLN A 72 -3.85 -8.75 15.02
CA GLN A 72 -4.44 -10.08 15.21
C GLN A 72 -3.78 -11.12 14.29
N TRP A 73 -3.63 -10.82 13.00
CA TRP A 73 -2.96 -11.72 12.06
C TRP A 73 -1.50 -11.98 12.44
N ALA A 74 -0.80 -10.98 12.95
CA ALA A 74 0.57 -11.17 13.43
C ALA A 74 0.64 -12.24 14.52
N VAL A 75 -0.26 -12.18 15.50
CA VAL A 75 -0.37 -13.18 16.57
C VAL A 75 -0.69 -14.56 16.02
N GLU A 76 -1.65 -14.66 15.10
CA GLU A 76 -2.04 -15.93 14.44
C GLU A 76 -0.88 -16.59 13.69
N HIS A 77 0.06 -15.79 13.17
CA HIS A 77 1.25 -16.25 12.47
C HIS A 77 2.52 -16.33 13.34
N GLY A 78 2.40 -16.14 14.67
CA GLY A 78 3.54 -16.22 15.60
C GLY A 78 4.53 -15.06 15.48
N LEU A 79 4.10 -13.92 14.95
CA LEU A 79 4.89 -12.70 14.77
C LEU A 79 4.63 -11.71 15.91
N ASN A 80 5.57 -10.79 16.14
CA ASN A 80 5.35 -9.69 17.09
C ASN A 80 4.31 -8.71 16.51
N PRO A 81 3.16 -8.51 17.18
CA PRO A 81 2.11 -7.61 16.68
C PRO A 81 2.54 -6.15 16.58
N ASP A 82 3.47 -5.70 17.42
CA ASP A 82 3.95 -4.32 17.40
C ASP A 82 4.81 -4.04 16.16
N VAL A 83 5.65 -5.01 15.77
CA VAL A 83 6.46 -4.91 14.54
C VAL A 83 5.57 -4.86 13.31
N ILE A 84 4.57 -5.74 13.22
CA ILE A 84 3.65 -5.77 12.09
C ILE A 84 2.80 -4.50 12.03
N GLU A 85 2.34 -4.00 13.17
CA GLU A 85 1.64 -2.73 13.22
C GLU A 85 2.51 -1.59 12.70
N GLU A 86 3.75 -1.45 13.17
CA GLU A 86 4.67 -0.38 12.75
C GLU A 86 4.90 -0.40 11.24
N MET A 87 5.14 -1.59 10.66
CA MET A 87 5.27 -1.75 9.21
C MET A 87 4.03 -1.25 8.46
N TYR A 88 2.83 -1.61 8.95
CA TYR A 88 1.58 -1.17 8.32
C TYR A 88 1.27 0.30 8.55
N ARG A 89 1.64 0.89 9.69
CA ARG A 89 1.53 2.34 9.94
C ARG A 89 2.34 3.12 8.91
N ASN A 90 3.59 2.71 8.69
CA ASN A 90 4.47 3.33 7.70
C ASN A 90 3.94 3.17 6.28
N LEU A 91 3.51 1.95 5.90
CA LEU A 91 2.97 1.68 4.57
C LEU A 91 1.68 2.48 4.30
N ILE A 92 0.75 2.51 5.25
CA ILE A 92 -0.51 3.25 5.11
C ILE A 92 -0.24 4.76 5.09
N GLY A 93 0.63 5.26 5.97
CA GLY A 93 1.01 6.67 6.02
C GLY A 93 1.62 7.16 4.70
N HIS A 94 2.48 6.36 4.09
CA HIS A 94 3.04 6.67 2.76
C HIS A 94 1.94 6.83 1.70
N PHE A 95 0.95 5.94 1.69
CA PHE A 95 -0.15 6.00 0.73
C PHE A 95 -1.11 7.16 0.98
N ILE A 96 -1.41 7.50 2.24
CA ILE A 96 -2.21 8.69 2.57
C ILE A 96 -1.51 9.96 2.05
N ASN A 97 -0.20 10.09 2.29
CA ASN A 97 0.56 11.24 1.80
C ASN A 97 0.53 11.32 0.26
N HIS A 98 0.65 10.19 -0.43
CA HIS A 98 0.49 10.14 -1.88
C HIS A 98 -0.90 10.58 -2.34
N GLU A 99 -1.98 10.12 -1.68
CA GLU A 99 -3.35 10.56 -1.99
C GLU A 99 -3.52 12.08 -1.79
N LEU A 100 -2.99 12.64 -0.69
CA LEU A 100 -3.07 14.08 -0.40
C LEU A 100 -2.36 14.93 -1.46
N THR A 101 -1.15 14.55 -1.87
CA THR A 101 -0.41 15.24 -2.94
C THR A 101 -1.20 15.24 -4.26
N GLN A 102 -1.86 14.12 -4.60
CA GLN A 102 -2.65 14.03 -5.83
C GLN A 102 -3.90 14.93 -5.78
N LEU A 103 -4.54 15.04 -4.61
CA LEU A 103 -5.67 15.95 -4.43
C LEU A 103 -5.25 17.42 -4.55
N ASP A 104 -4.10 17.78 -4.01
CA ASP A 104 -3.56 19.15 -4.12
C ASP A 104 -3.31 19.53 -5.58
N LEU A 105 -2.62 18.68 -6.34
CA LEU A 105 -2.38 18.89 -7.77
C LEU A 105 -3.68 18.99 -8.58
N HIS A 106 -4.71 18.21 -8.21
CA HIS A 106 -5.99 18.25 -8.89
C HIS A 106 -6.73 19.58 -8.63
N ASN A 107 -6.70 20.07 -7.39
CA ASN A 107 -7.33 21.33 -7.01
C ASN A 107 -6.67 22.53 -7.69
N ASP A 108 -5.34 22.57 -7.77
CA ASP A 108 -4.58 23.62 -8.46
C ASP A 108 -4.95 23.71 -9.94
N GLN A 109 -4.97 22.56 -10.64
CA GLN A 109 -5.38 22.50 -12.05
C GLN A 109 -6.83 22.91 -12.29
N HIS A 110 -7.71 22.70 -11.31
CA HIS A 110 -9.10 23.14 -11.40
C HIS A 110 -9.21 24.66 -11.23
N SER A 111 -8.44 25.26 -10.31
CA SER A 111 -8.36 26.71 -10.12
C SER A 111 -7.84 27.41 -11.38
N ASP A 112 -6.73 26.96 -11.95
CA ASP A 112 -6.12 27.56 -13.15
C ASP A 112 -7.08 27.54 -14.36
N ARG A 113 -7.78 26.41 -14.57
CA ARG A 113 -8.76 26.27 -15.66
C ARG A 113 -9.99 27.16 -15.48
N GLN A 114 -10.39 27.44 -14.24
CA GLN A 114 -11.50 28.36 -13.95
C GLN A 114 -11.10 29.81 -14.24
N ASP A 115 -9.89 30.21 -13.85
CA ASP A 115 -9.36 31.55 -14.09
C ASP A 115 -9.16 31.84 -15.58
N GLU A 116 -8.63 30.89 -16.35
CA GLU A 116 -8.49 31.03 -17.81
C GLU A 116 -9.84 31.21 -18.52
N ARG A 117 -10.85 30.43 -18.10
CA ARG A 117 -12.22 30.55 -18.64
C ARG A 117 -12.85 31.90 -18.31
N ALA A 118 -12.66 32.40 -17.10
CA ALA A 118 -13.16 33.70 -16.68
C ALA A 118 -12.52 34.84 -17.49
N ARG A 119 -11.21 34.77 -17.76
CA ARG A 119 -10.49 35.74 -18.60
C ARG A 119 -10.91 35.70 -20.07
N ALA A 120 -11.19 34.53 -20.63
CA ALA A 120 -11.63 34.39 -22.02
C ALA A 120 -13.07 34.88 -22.28
N GLN A 121 -13.85 35.09 -21.22
CA GLN A 121 -15.23 35.57 -21.28
C GLN A 121 -15.38 37.08 -20.97
N ALA A 122 -14.29 37.76 -20.63
CA ALA A 122 -14.22 39.21 -20.37
C ALA A 122 -13.68 39.96 -21.59
#